data_AF-A0A5B7FD52-F1
#
_entry.id   AF-A0A5B7FD52-F1
#
_cell.length_a   1.000
_cell.length_b   1.000
_cell.length_c   1.000
_cell.angle_alpha   90.00
_cell.angle_beta   90.00
_cell.angle_gamma   90.00
#
_symmetry.space_group_name_H-M   'P 1'
#
loop_
_entity.id
_entity.type
_entity.pdbx_description
1 polymer ?
#
loop_
_entity_poly.entity_id
_entity_poly.type
_entity_poly.pdbx_seq_one_letter_code
_entity_poly.pdbx_strand_id
1 'polypeptide(L)' 'MLDVTLGKEIIRTPTHKGRLDVMCQNPYNAVLCCGHPNGTVSMWTPNAPEPVASILCHPHPLRAIDVDYTGK' A
#
# COMPACT_ATOMS: atom_id res chain seq x y z
N MET A 1 -4.71 -8.71 -3.14
CA MET A 1 -4.58 -9.38 -1.82
C MET A 1 -5.11 -10.79 -1.97
N LEU A 2 -4.31 -11.78 -1.55
CA LEU A 2 -4.63 -13.21 -1.69
C LEU A 2 -4.88 -13.80 -0.31
N ASP A 3 -5.99 -14.53 -0.15
CA ASP A 3 -6.20 -15.39 1.02
C ASP A 3 -5.36 -16.66 0.85
N VAL A 4 -4.31 -16.82 1.65
CA VAL A 4 -3.45 -18.02 1.59
C VAL A 4 -4.09 -19.25 2.22
N THR A 5 -5.11 -19.08 3.08
CA THR A 5 -5.78 -20.21 3.73
C THR A 5 -6.78 -20.90 2.79
N LEU A 6 -7.42 -20.12 1.92
CA LEU A 6 -8.39 -20.60 0.93
C LEU A 6 -7.84 -20.62 -0.50
N GLY A 7 -6.65 -20.05 -0.73
CA GLY A 7 -6.07 -19.87 -2.06
C GLY A 7 -6.87 -18.93 -2.96
N LYS A 8 -7.74 -18.10 -2.39
CA LYS A 8 -8.71 -17.27 -3.13
C LYS A 8 -8.24 -15.83 -3.18
N GLU A 9 -8.27 -15.22 -4.37
CA GLU A 9 -8.07 -13.78 -4.51
C GLU A 9 -9.23 -13.04 -3.83
N ILE A 10 -8.91 -12.26 -2.80
CA ILE A 10 -9.91 -11.48 -2.07
C ILE A 10 -10.20 -10.20 -2.85
N ILE A 11 -9.14 -9.51 -3.25
CA ILE A 11 -9.23 -8.18 -3.85
C ILE A 11 -8.13 -7.96 -4.88
N ARG A 12 -8.53 -7.42 -6.02
CA ARG A 12 -7.64 -6.94 -7.07
C ARG A 12 -7.86 -5.44 -7.25
N THR A 13 -7.02 -4.62 -6.61
CA THR A 13 -7.16 -3.17 -6.71
C THR A 13 -6.05 -2.56 -7.56
N PRO A 14 -6.37 -2.07 -8.77
CA PRO A 14 -5.41 -1.27 -9.54
C PRO A 14 -5.17 0.06 -8.81
N THR A 15 -3.91 0.36 -8.50
CA THR A 15 -3.56 1.62 -7.83
C THR A 15 -3.66 2.84 -8.77
N HIS A 16 -3.75 2.61 -10.09
CA HIS A 16 -3.88 3.61 -11.15
C HIS A 16 -2.83 4.74 -11.16
N LYS A 17 -1.73 4.57 -10.42
CA LYS A 17 -0.68 5.60 -10.24
C LYS A 17 0.66 5.24 -10.90
N GLY A 18 0.61 4.39 -11.94
CA GLY A 18 1.78 3.90 -12.66
C GLY A 18 2.35 2.62 -12.06
N ARG A 19 3.62 2.34 -12.35
CA ARG A 19 4.33 1.17 -11.82
C ARG A 19 4.42 1.30 -10.30
N LEU A 20 3.96 0.28 -9.59
CA LEU A 20 4.18 0.19 -8.14
C LEU A 20 5.65 -0.18 -7.93
N ASP A 21 6.43 0.75 -7.41
CA ASP A 21 7.86 0.50 -7.19
C ASP A 21 8.12 -0.13 -5.83
N VAL A 22 7.37 0.25 -4.79
CA VAL A 22 7.58 -0.22 -3.41
C VAL A 22 6.27 -0.51 -2.69
N MET A 23 6.29 -1.51 -1.81
CA MET A 23 5.15 -1.92 -1.00
C MET A 23 5.64 -2.40 0.38
N CYS A 24 4.95 -2.01 1.45
CA CYS A 24 5.17 -2.54 2.79
C CYS A 24 3.82 -2.71 3.51
N GLN A 25 3.76 -3.64 4.46
CA GLN A 25 2.59 -3.83 5.30
C GLN A 25 2.86 -3.19 6.66
N ASN A 26 1.89 -2.44 7.17
CA ASN A 26 1.90 -2.01 8.56
C ASN A 26 1.53 -3.20 9.47
N PRO A 27 2.46 -3.70 10.31
CA PRO A 27 2.20 -4.86 11.17
C PRO A 27 1.17 -4.55 12.27
N TYR A 28 0.98 -3.29 12.65
CA TYR A 28 0.07 -2.88 13.72
C TYR A 28 -1.41 -3.02 13.32
N ASN A 29 -1.76 -2.71 12.07
CA ASN A 29 -3.16 -2.67 11.62
C ASN A 29 -3.41 -3.37 10.27
N ALA A 30 -2.41 -4.09 9.75
CA ALA A 30 -2.43 -4.81 8.47
C ALA A 30 -2.71 -3.96 7.22
N VAL A 31 -2.65 -2.63 7.33
CA VAL A 31 -2.77 -1.71 6.18
C VAL A 31 -1.58 -1.92 5.24
N LEU A 32 -1.85 -1.95 3.94
CA LEU A 32 -0.82 -2.04 2.91
C LEU A 32 -0.45 -0.63 2.43
N CYS A 33 0.80 -0.26 2.61
CA CYS A 33 1.38 0.98 2.11
C CYS A 33 2.04 0.70 0.75
N CYS A 34 1.71 1.52 -0.24
CA CYS A 34 2.11 1.39 -1.63
C CYS A 34 2.72 2.71 -2.10
N GLY A 35 3.99 2.73 -2.47
CA GLY A 35 4.69 3.92 -2.94
C GLY A 35 4.70 4.02 -4.46
N HIS A 36 4.53 5.24 -4.96
CA HIS A 36 4.35 5.54 -6.39
C HIS A 36 5.49 6.42 -6.94
N PRO A 37 5.73 6.38 -8.28
CA PRO A 37 6.75 7.21 -8.93
C PRO A 37 6.49 8.72 -8.85
N ASN A 38 5.25 9.12 -8.59
CA ASN A 38 4.89 10.52 -8.36
C ASN A 38 5.19 11.00 -6.92
N GLY A 39 5.87 10.18 -6.11
CA GLY A 39 6.26 10.53 -4.75
C GLY A 39 5.14 10.42 -3.71
N THR A 40 4.01 9.83 -4.09
CA THR A 40 2.86 9.59 -3.20
C THR A 40 2.92 8.20 -2.58
N VAL A 41 2.55 8.08 -1.31
CA VAL A 41 2.22 6.83 -0.63
C VAL A 41 0.71 6.69 -0.52
N SER A 42 0.17 5.56 -0.97
CA SER A 42 -1.24 5.20 -0.78
C SER A 42 -1.37 4.06 0.22
N MET A 43 -2.37 4.13 1.08
CA MET A 43 -2.68 3.11 2.08
C MET A 43 -3.94 2.34 1.67
N TRP A 44 -3.90 1.02 1.78
CA TRP A 44 -4.95 0.12 1.31
C TRP A 44 -5.36 -0.86 2.40
N THR A 45 -6.67 -1.14 2.45
CA THR A 45 -7.25 -2.19 3.30
C THR A 45 -8.14 -3.08 2.44
N PRO A 46 -8.31 -4.37 2.78
CA PRO A 46 -9.25 -5.24 2.06
C PRO A 46 -10.72 -4.82 2.24
N ASN A 47 -11.02 -3.92 3.18
CA ASN A 47 -12.39 -3.50 3.47
C ASN A 47 -12.84 -2.34 2.58
N ALA A 48 -11.93 -1.71 1.83
CA ALA A 48 -12.22 -0.55 1.00
C ALA A 48 -11.76 -0.76 -0.45
N PRO A 49 -12.59 -0.41 -1.45
CA PRO A 49 -12.20 -0.46 -2.87
C PRO A 49 -11.24 0.66 -3.26
N GLU A 50 -11.16 1.72 -2.46
CA GLU A 50 -10.32 2.90 -2.65
C GLU A 50 -9.25 3.03 -1.56
N PRO A 51 -8.15 3.77 -1.79
CA PRO A 51 -7.12 3.92 -0.78
C PRO A 51 -7.66 4.72 0.42
N VAL A 52 -7.50 4.17 1.63
CA VAL A 52 -7.97 4.80 2.87
C VAL A 52 -7.22 6.09 3.19
N ALA A 53 -6.01 6.25 2.66
CA ALA A 53 -5.24 7.49 2.70
C ALA A 53 -4.29 7.59 1.50
N SER A 54 -3.96 8.82 1.11
CA SER A 54 -2.97 9.12 0.09
C SER A 54 -2.15 10.33 0.54
N ILE A 55 -0.83 10.17 0.67
CA ILE A 55 0.08 11.16 1.22
C ILE A 55 1.17 11.48 0.20
N LEU A 56 1.35 12.75 -0.14
CA LEU A 56 2.50 13.19 -0.93
C LEU A 56 3.72 13.33 -0.02
N CYS A 57 4.67 12.39 -0.10
CA CYS A 57 5.86 12.40 0.75
C CYS A 57 7.02 13.15 0.09
N HIS A 58 7.18 13.00 -1.22
CA HIS A 58 8.26 13.63 -1.98
C HIS A 58 7.79 14.07 -3.37
N PRO A 59 8.51 14.98 -4.05
CA PRO A 59 8.24 15.32 -5.45
C PRO A 59 8.89 14.35 -6.46
N HIS A 60 9.59 13.31 -5.99
CA HIS A 60 10.35 12.35 -6.79
C HIS A 60 9.90 10.90 -6.51
N PRO A 61 10.24 9.93 -7.38
CA PRO A 61 9.90 8.52 -7.18
C PRO A 61 10.37 7.95 -5.85
N LEU A 62 9.47 7.27 -5.15
CA LEU A 62 9.79 6.55 -3.92
C LEU A 62 10.52 5.25 -4.24
N ARG A 63 11.62 4.99 -3.53
CA ARG A 63 12.44 3.77 -3.70
C ARG A 63 12.45 2.82 -2.51
N ALA A 64 12.00 3.30 -1.36
CA ALA A 64 11.82 2.48 -0.18
C ALA A 64 10.72 3.12 0.68
N ILE A 65 9.95 2.26 1.34
CA ILE A 65 9.03 2.62 2.42
C ILE A 65 9.19 1.57 3.50
N ASP A 66 9.19 2.00 4.75
CA ASP A 66 9.20 1.12 5.91
C ASP A 66 8.18 1.64 6.91
N VAL A 67 7.63 0.73 7.71
CA VAL A 67 6.68 1.08 8.77
C VAL A 67 7.27 0.62 10.06
N ASP A 68 7.36 1.54 11.03
CA ASP A 68 7.80 1.16 12.36
C ASP A 68 6.88 0.06 12.93
N TYR A 69 7.47 -0.88 13.65
CA TYR A 69 6.75 -2.03 14.20
C TYR A 69 5.68 -1.61 15.22
N THR A 70 5.81 -0.42 15.82
CA THR A 70 4.79 0.15 16.71
C THR A 70 3.65 0.85 15.97
N GLY A 71 3.77 1.02 14.65
CA GLY A 71 2.77 1.68 13.80
C GLY A 71 2.66 3.19 14.00
N LYS A 72 3.68 3.82 14.60
CA LYS A 72 3.75 5.28 14.83
C LYS A 72 4.57 6.01 13.78
#